data_AF-A0A5C2RW86-F1
#
_entry.id   AF-A0A5C2RW86-F1
#
_cell.length_a   1.000
_cell.length_b   1.000
_cell.length_c   1.000
_cell.angle_alpha   90.00
_cell.angle_beta   90.00
_cell.angle_gamma   90.00
#
_symmetry.space_group_name_H-M   'P 1'
#
loop_
_entity.id
_entity.type
_entity.pdbx_description
1 polymer ?
#
loop_
_entity_poly.entity_id
_entity_poly.type
_entity_poly.pdbx_seq_one_letter_code
_entity_poly.pdbx_strand_id
1 'polypeptide(L)'
;MLVNTSRVLWTHGTEYPPPGSDILRLFFRFKLPDNLPPSMHYAGHLKSASVVYSLETVGCDPAGGQLRRTLSYFPWKKLYSEKKVRKGFWRHGYSGTVRVEISLPDAPALPLFAKIPYIIDVITTTAPLTRGQANAHPAHKAIFPPPPTTSSELTFNLIRRTVLLAKGRYDSGDIEAAWFLGFARRTADLETDLLEKEWVTVDDAPRSGAEERGMWVKWARF
;
A
#
# COMPACT_ATOMS: atom_id res chain seq x y z
N MET A 1 20.50 19.96 24.88
CA MET A 1 21.49 18.87 24.75
C MET A 1 20.72 17.56 24.91
N LEU A 2 20.69 16.72 23.87
CA LEU A 2 20.01 15.43 23.91
C LEU A 2 21.05 14.35 24.24
N VAL A 3 20.87 13.63 25.34
CA VAL A 3 21.70 12.46 25.68
C VAL A 3 20.93 11.23 25.22
N ASN A 4 21.48 10.50 24.25
CA ASN A 4 20.89 9.25 23.76
C ASN A 4 21.79 8.07 24.15
N THR A 5 21.21 7.03 24.76
CA THR A 5 21.89 5.78 25.08
C THR A 5 21.03 4.61 24.60
N SER A 6 21.61 3.72 23.80
CA SER A 6 20.93 2.57 23.22
C SER A 6 21.56 1.25 23.66
N ARG A 7 20.75 0.20 23.80
CA ARG A 7 21.21 -1.18 24.07
C ARG A 7 20.40 -2.18 23.25
N VAL A 8 21.06 -3.14 22.63
CA VAL A 8 20.39 -4.26 21.95
C VAL A 8 19.78 -5.17 23.00
N LEU A 9 18.47 -5.39 22.92
CA LEU A 9 17.73 -6.25 23.85
C LEU A 9 17.59 -7.69 23.35
N TRP A 10 17.48 -7.88 22.03
CA TRP A 10 17.28 -9.19 21.40
C TRP A 10 17.67 -9.16 19.92
N THR A 11 18.01 -10.33 19.38
CA THR A 11 18.23 -10.55 17.96
C THR A 11 17.54 -11.85 17.54
N HIS A 12 16.99 -11.89 16.32
CA HIS A 12 16.32 -13.08 15.83
C HIS A 12 17.23 -14.31 15.91
N GLY A 13 16.76 -15.36 16.57
CA GLY A 13 17.48 -16.63 16.76
C GLY A 13 18.38 -16.71 17.98
N THR A 14 18.57 -15.63 18.76
CA THR A 14 19.42 -15.68 19.96
C THR A 14 18.70 -16.19 21.20
N GLU A 15 17.40 -15.96 21.31
CA GLU A 15 16.59 -16.39 22.44
C GLU A 15 15.15 -16.65 21.99
N TYR A 16 14.51 -17.68 22.56
CA TYR A 16 13.17 -18.14 22.24
C TYR A 16 12.29 -18.18 23.50
N PRO A 17 10.96 -18.03 23.36
CA PRO A 17 10.04 -18.24 24.46
C PRO A 17 10.23 -19.62 25.13
N PRO A 18 10.01 -19.75 26.45
CA PRO A 18 10.01 -21.04 27.12
C PRO A 18 9.00 -22.01 26.50
N PRO A 19 9.23 -23.34 26.53
CA PRO A 19 8.27 -24.32 26.05
C PRO A 19 6.88 -24.11 26.69
N GLY A 20 5.84 -24.00 25.85
CA GLY A 20 4.47 -23.76 26.29
C GLY A 20 4.10 -22.29 26.54
N SER A 21 4.99 -21.34 26.20
CA SER A 21 4.74 -19.89 26.22
C SER A 21 5.04 -19.29 24.84
N ASP A 22 4.23 -18.34 24.39
CA ASP A 22 4.50 -17.53 23.18
C ASP A 22 5.12 -16.17 23.53
N ILE A 23 5.42 -15.94 24.81
CA ILE A 23 5.92 -14.66 25.32
C ILE A 23 7.41 -14.77 25.63
N LEU A 24 8.21 -13.93 24.95
CA LEU A 24 9.60 -13.69 25.28
C LEU A 24 9.70 -12.49 26.26
N ARG A 25 10.39 -12.67 27.39
CA ARG A 25 10.60 -11.63 28.40
C ARG A 25 12.07 -11.26 28.46
N LEU A 26 12.38 -10.01 28.13
CA LEU A 26 13.75 -9.48 28.09
C LEU A 26 13.94 -8.43 29.18
N PHE A 27 14.97 -8.59 29.99
CA PHE A 27 15.29 -7.65 31.05
C PHE A 27 16.43 -6.73 30.61
N PHE A 28 16.29 -5.44 30.90
CA PHE A 28 17.31 -4.45 30.58
C PHE A 28 17.54 -3.48 31.72
N ARG A 29 18.74 -2.88 31.73
CA ARG A 29 19.12 -1.84 32.68
C ARG A 29 19.95 -0.79 31.97
N PHE A 30 19.61 0.46 32.21
CA PHE A 30 20.41 1.62 31.84
C PHE A 30 21.02 2.24 33.11
N LYS A 31 22.26 2.70 33.01
CA LYS A 31 22.84 3.62 33.99
C LYS A 31 22.69 5.02 33.43
N LEU A 32 21.94 5.85 34.13
CA LEU A 32 21.83 7.28 33.80
C LEU A 32 23.19 7.95 34.11
N PRO A 33 23.71 8.80 33.21
CA PRO A 33 24.87 9.62 33.52
C PRO A 33 24.64 10.49 34.77
N ASP A 34 25.67 10.62 35.60
CA ASP A 34 25.59 11.30 36.90
C ASP A 34 25.36 12.83 36.78
N ASN A 35 25.53 13.38 35.58
CA ASN A 35 25.37 14.80 35.28
C ASN A 35 23.98 15.18 34.73
N LEU A 36 23.01 14.27 34.79
CA LEU A 36 21.65 14.53 34.32
C LEU A 36 20.82 15.29 35.36
N PRO A 37 20.11 16.37 34.98
CA PRO A 37 19.18 17.05 35.87
C PRO A 37 17.98 16.16 36.25
N PRO A 38 17.25 16.45 37.33
CA PRO A 38 15.97 15.80 37.58
C PRO A 38 14.97 16.15 36.47
N SER A 39 13.92 15.33 36.34
CA SER A 39 12.77 15.73 35.51
C SER A 39 12.14 16.99 36.10
N MET A 40 11.85 17.97 35.24
CA MET A 40 11.20 19.21 35.64
C MET A 40 10.18 19.63 34.59
N HIS A 41 9.11 20.26 35.05
CA HIS A 41 8.11 20.87 34.18
C HIS A 41 7.80 22.25 34.72
N TYR A 42 7.94 23.26 33.87
CA TYR A 42 7.61 24.64 34.14
C TYR A 42 6.52 25.09 33.17
N ALA A 43 5.49 25.73 33.69
CA ALA A 43 4.47 26.41 32.90
C ALA A 43 4.11 27.74 33.57
N GLY A 44 4.11 28.82 32.80
CA GLY A 44 3.72 30.18 33.19
C GLY A 44 2.95 30.88 32.08
N HIS A 45 2.58 32.15 32.27
CA HIS A 45 1.88 32.92 31.22
C HIS A 45 2.70 32.93 29.92
N LEU A 46 2.14 32.32 28.87
CA LEU A 46 2.69 32.21 27.51
C LEU A 46 3.99 31.40 27.34
N LYS A 47 4.49 30.69 28.37
CA LYS A 47 5.71 29.87 28.24
C LYS A 47 5.62 28.56 29.02
N SER A 48 6.13 27.49 28.43
CA SER A 48 6.38 26.23 29.10
C SER A 48 7.76 25.69 28.73
N ALA A 49 8.37 24.94 29.65
CA ALA A 49 9.63 24.25 29.45
C ALA A 49 9.67 22.97 30.28
N SER A 50 10.28 21.92 29.76
CA SER A 50 10.37 20.65 30.47
C SER A 50 11.69 19.93 30.23
N VAL A 51 12.18 19.26 31.26
CA VAL A 51 13.22 18.23 31.19
C VAL A 51 12.53 16.89 31.41
N VAL A 52 12.55 16.03 30.40
CA VAL A 52 11.88 14.73 30.41
C VAL A 52 12.85 13.67 29.90
N TYR A 53 12.77 12.48 30.47
CA TYR A 53 13.49 11.28 30.02
C TYR A 53 12.47 10.31 29.42
N SER A 54 12.73 9.84 28.20
CA SER A 54 11.91 8.81 27.55
C SER A 54 12.70 7.52 27.37
N LEU A 55 12.00 6.39 27.45
CA LEU A 55 12.49 5.08 27.05
C LEU A 55 11.70 4.62 25.85
N GLU A 56 12.40 4.27 24.78
CA GLU A 56 11.78 3.81 23.53
C GLU A 56 12.36 2.45 23.15
N THR A 57 11.47 1.51 22.79
CA THR A 57 11.85 0.22 22.23
C THR A 57 11.55 0.23 20.74
N VAL A 58 12.58 0.07 19.92
CA VAL A 58 12.46 0.06 18.46
C VAL A 58 12.97 -1.26 17.90
N GLY A 59 12.26 -1.79 16.90
CA GLY A 59 12.77 -2.86 16.06
C GLY A 59 13.77 -2.28 15.05
N CYS A 60 14.93 -2.92 14.92
CA CYS A 60 15.92 -2.55 13.92
C CYS A 60 16.03 -3.66 12.87
N ASP A 61 16.04 -3.29 11.59
CA ASP A 61 16.34 -4.18 10.48
C ASP A 61 17.56 -3.64 9.70
N PRO A 62 18.79 -3.88 10.19
CA PRO A 62 19.99 -3.37 9.52
C PRO A 62 20.14 -3.91 8.10
N ALA A 63 19.76 -5.17 7.87
CA ALA A 63 19.79 -5.80 6.56
C ALA A 63 18.79 -5.14 5.60
N GLY A 64 17.54 -4.94 6.04
CA GLY A 64 16.54 -4.18 5.29
C GLY A 64 16.94 -2.73 5.08
N GLY A 65 17.61 -2.09 6.04
CA GLY A 65 18.17 -0.75 5.88
C GLY A 65 19.18 -0.66 4.74
N GLN A 66 20.03 -1.68 4.57
CA GLN A 66 20.95 -1.77 3.42
C GLN A 66 20.19 -2.08 2.12
N LEU A 67 19.29 -3.05 2.14
CA LEU A 67 18.46 -3.41 1.00
C LEU A 67 17.62 -2.22 0.50
N ARG A 68 17.15 -1.38 1.41
CA ARG A 68 16.40 -0.17 1.08
C ARG A 68 17.19 0.76 0.15
N ARG A 69 18.50 0.90 0.37
CA ARG A 69 19.35 1.77 -0.46
C ARG A 69 19.54 1.22 -1.86
N THR A 70 19.33 -0.09 -2.06
CA THR A 70 19.51 -0.75 -3.34
C THR A 70 18.20 -1.05 -4.07
N LEU A 71 17.02 -0.77 -3.46
CA LEU A 71 15.71 -1.04 -4.08
C LEU A 71 15.56 -0.43 -5.48
N SER A 72 16.15 0.74 -5.74
CA SER A 72 16.11 1.41 -7.04
C SER A 72 16.87 0.67 -8.15
N TYR A 73 17.77 -0.25 -7.80
CA TYR A 73 18.52 -1.07 -8.77
C TYR A 73 17.79 -2.36 -9.13
N PHE A 74 16.77 -2.75 -8.37
CA PHE A 74 15.95 -3.91 -8.71
C PHE A 74 14.97 -3.55 -9.82
N PRO A 75 14.69 -4.47 -10.75
CA PRO A 75 13.63 -4.29 -11.73
C PRO A 75 12.27 -4.24 -11.02
N TRP A 76 11.28 -3.68 -11.69
CA TRP A 76 9.92 -3.64 -11.16
C TRP A 76 9.18 -4.94 -11.46
N LYS A 77 8.62 -5.57 -10.43
CA LYS A 77 7.66 -6.66 -10.52
C LYS A 77 6.25 -6.08 -10.57
N LYS A 78 5.48 -6.50 -11.58
CA LYS A 78 4.07 -6.17 -11.71
C LYS A 78 3.18 -7.33 -11.31
N LEU A 79 2.18 -7.04 -10.49
CA LEU A 79 1.09 -7.92 -10.14
C LEU A 79 -0.20 -7.25 -10.60
N TYR A 80 -1.17 -8.01 -11.09
CA TYR A 80 -2.44 -7.43 -11.50
C TYR A 80 -3.63 -8.30 -11.10
N SER A 81 -4.78 -7.65 -10.97
CA SER A 81 -6.08 -8.31 -10.82
C SER A 81 -7.10 -7.59 -11.69
N GLU A 82 -7.91 -8.35 -12.40
CA GLU A 82 -8.96 -7.82 -13.27
C GLU A 82 -10.33 -8.34 -12.84
N LYS A 83 -11.33 -7.45 -12.82
CA LYS A 83 -12.73 -7.78 -12.53
C LYS A 83 -13.67 -7.09 -13.50
N LYS A 84 -14.73 -7.82 -13.88
CA LYS A 84 -15.85 -7.28 -14.65
C LYS A 84 -16.82 -6.55 -13.72
N VAL A 85 -17.23 -5.36 -14.11
CA VAL A 85 -18.15 -4.51 -13.36
C VAL A 85 -19.40 -4.25 -14.21
N ARG A 86 -20.58 -4.46 -13.62
CA ARG A 86 -21.86 -4.28 -14.30
C ARG A 86 -22.53 -2.99 -13.85
N LYS A 87 -23.22 -2.35 -14.78
CA LYS A 87 -24.05 -1.17 -14.52
C LYS A 87 -25.52 -1.61 -14.36
N GLY A 88 -26.10 -1.46 -13.17
CA GLY A 88 -27.53 -1.72 -12.90
C GLY A 88 -27.90 -3.15 -12.49
N PHE A 89 -29.18 -3.37 -12.15
CA PHE A 89 -29.73 -4.60 -11.56
C PHE A 89 -30.20 -5.67 -12.58
N TRP A 90 -30.16 -5.41 -13.89
CA TRP A 90 -30.72 -6.31 -14.90
C TRP A 90 -29.67 -7.23 -15.54
N ARG A 91 -30.03 -8.51 -15.68
CA ARG A 91 -29.18 -9.66 -16.07
C ARG A 91 -28.54 -9.60 -17.47
N HIS A 92 -28.87 -8.58 -18.28
CA HIS A 92 -28.46 -8.45 -19.70
C HIS A 92 -27.55 -7.24 -19.97
N GLY A 93 -27.08 -6.54 -18.94
CA GLY A 93 -26.20 -5.38 -19.10
C GLY A 93 -24.78 -5.76 -19.51
N TYR A 94 -24.22 -5.04 -20.49
CA TYR A 94 -22.81 -5.12 -20.84
C TYR A 94 -21.93 -4.76 -19.63
N SER A 95 -20.86 -5.52 -19.42
CA SER A 95 -19.90 -5.29 -18.33
C SER A 95 -18.69 -4.52 -18.85
N GLY A 96 -18.31 -3.44 -18.18
CA GLY A 96 -16.96 -2.90 -18.29
C GLY A 96 -15.99 -3.72 -17.45
N THR A 97 -14.70 -3.39 -17.53
CA THR A 97 -13.65 -4.04 -16.73
C THR A 97 -12.89 -3.02 -15.91
N VAL A 98 -12.43 -3.44 -14.74
CA VAL A 98 -11.44 -2.74 -13.92
C VAL A 98 -10.27 -3.68 -13.77
N ARG A 99 -9.08 -3.23 -14.16
CA ARG A 99 -7.82 -3.90 -13.92
C ARG A 99 -6.99 -3.02 -13.01
N VAL A 100 -6.55 -3.57 -11.89
CA VAL A 100 -5.63 -2.91 -10.96
C VAL A 100 -4.30 -3.61 -11.07
N GLU A 101 -3.24 -2.85 -11.35
CA GLU A 101 -1.87 -3.31 -11.34
C GLU A 101 -1.11 -2.67 -10.17
N ILE A 102 -0.34 -3.47 -9.47
CA ILE A 102 0.57 -3.04 -8.42
C ILE A 102 1.98 -3.36 -8.88
N SER A 103 2.84 -2.34 -8.94
CA SER A 103 4.26 -2.49 -9.23
C SER A 103 5.07 -2.29 -7.95
N LEU A 104 6.00 -3.20 -7.69
CA LEU A 104 6.94 -3.17 -6.55
C LEU A 104 8.34 -3.52 -7.04
N PRO A 105 9.43 -3.08 -6.38
CA PRO A 105 10.76 -3.61 -6.67
C PRO A 105 10.79 -5.13 -6.50
N ASP A 106 11.33 -5.85 -7.50
CA ASP A 106 11.52 -7.31 -7.48
C ASP A 106 12.75 -7.69 -6.65
N ALA A 107 12.75 -7.24 -5.39
CA ALA A 107 13.77 -7.57 -4.42
C ALA A 107 13.45 -8.93 -3.77
N PRO A 108 14.47 -9.70 -3.35
CA PRO A 108 14.28 -11.00 -2.69
C PRO A 108 13.49 -10.89 -1.37
N ALA A 109 13.49 -9.71 -0.75
CA ALA A 109 12.68 -9.36 0.39
C ALA A 109 12.34 -7.87 0.36
N LEU A 110 11.27 -7.48 1.06
CA LEU A 110 10.97 -6.08 1.30
C LEU A 110 11.53 -5.68 2.69
N PRO A 111 12.21 -4.53 2.81
CA PRO A 111 12.79 -4.11 4.07
C PRO A 111 11.72 -3.79 5.11
N LEU A 112 11.95 -4.18 6.36
CA LEU A 112 11.07 -3.82 7.46
C LEU A 112 11.32 -2.38 7.92
N PHE A 113 10.27 -1.71 8.39
CA PHE A 113 10.32 -0.35 8.95
C PHE A 113 10.85 0.72 7.98
N ALA A 114 10.86 0.44 6.68
CA ALA A 114 11.28 1.36 5.63
C ALA A 114 10.14 1.57 4.61
N LYS A 115 9.98 2.80 4.10
CA LYS A 115 8.99 3.11 3.04
C LYS A 115 9.22 2.28 1.77
N ILE A 116 8.38 1.32 1.42
CA ILE A 116 8.60 0.58 0.17
C ILE A 116 8.04 1.41 -1.00
N PRO A 117 8.82 1.68 -2.07
CA PRO A 117 8.25 2.36 -3.24
C PRO A 117 7.30 1.41 -3.97
N TYR A 118 6.17 1.93 -4.43
CA TYR A 118 5.17 1.19 -5.17
C TYR A 118 4.50 2.10 -6.21
N ILE A 119 3.88 1.49 -7.22
CA ILE A 119 3.01 2.18 -8.19
C ILE A 119 1.71 1.41 -8.27
N ILE A 120 0.57 2.11 -8.25
CA ILE A 120 -0.75 1.52 -8.46
C ILE A 120 -1.34 2.10 -9.75
N ASP A 121 -1.50 1.25 -10.75
CA ASP A 121 -2.19 1.59 -12.00
C ASP A 121 -3.62 1.04 -11.97
N VAL A 122 -4.61 1.91 -12.05
CA VAL A 122 -6.02 1.53 -12.17
C VAL A 122 -6.50 1.81 -13.59
N ILE A 123 -6.87 0.76 -14.30
CA ILE A 123 -7.30 0.77 -15.69
C ILE A 123 -8.77 0.42 -15.74
N THR A 124 -9.59 1.35 -16.21
CA THR A 124 -11.02 1.13 -16.41
C THR A 124 -11.35 1.10 -17.89
N THR A 125 -12.03 0.06 -18.33
CA THR A 125 -12.44 -0.11 -19.73
C THR A 125 -13.95 -0.23 -19.82
N THR A 126 -14.57 0.53 -20.72
CA THR A 126 -16.01 0.46 -20.94
C THR A 126 -16.43 -0.84 -21.61
N ALA A 127 -17.72 -1.13 -21.59
CA ALA A 127 -18.28 -2.08 -22.56
C ALA A 127 -17.98 -1.63 -24.01
N PRO A 128 -17.98 -2.55 -24.99
CA PRO A 128 -17.94 -2.21 -26.40
C PRO A 128 -19.08 -1.27 -26.79
N LEU A 129 -18.74 -0.16 -27.44
CA LEU A 129 -19.65 0.87 -27.94
C LEU A 129 -19.45 1.04 -29.44
N THR A 130 -20.47 1.54 -30.13
CA THR A 130 -20.29 2.02 -31.52
C THR A 130 -19.58 3.37 -31.52
N ARG A 131 -18.92 3.73 -32.63
CA ARG A 131 -18.22 5.02 -32.75
C ARG A 131 -19.17 6.22 -32.54
N GLY A 132 -20.41 6.13 -33.01
CA GLY A 132 -21.42 7.16 -32.76
C GLY A 132 -21.76 7.34 -31.27
N GLN A 133 -21.93 6.23 -30.54
CA GLN A 133 -22.14 6.25 -29.09
C GLN A 133 -20.93 6.80 -28.34
N ALA A 134 -19.72 6.52 -28.82
CA ALA A 134 -18.48 7.03 -28.25
C ALA A 134 -18.36 8.54 -28.39
N ASN A 135 -18.63 9.08 -29.57
CA ASN A 135 -18.57 10.51 -29.86
C ASN A 135 -19.67 11.31 -29.13
N ALA A 136 -20.84 10.69 -28.90
CA ALA A 136 -21.90 11.27 -28.10
C ALA A 136 -21.56 11.35 -26.60
N HIS A 137 -20.49 10.69 -26.14
CA HIS A 137 -20.07 10.73 -24.75
C HIS A 137 -19.40 12.07 -24.40
N PRO A 138 -19.95 12.88 -23.48
CA PRO A 138 -19.35 14.16 -23.12
C PRO A 138 -17.92 13.99 -22.61
N ALA A 139 -17.04 14.93 -22.94
CA ALA A 139 -15.64 14.91 -22.50
C ALA A 139 -15.52 14.97 -20.97
N HIS A 140 -16.35 15.79 -20.31
CA HIS A 140 -16.35 16.00 -18.86
C HIS A 140 -17.01 14.88 -18.05
N LYS A 141 -17.70 13.93 -18.70
CA LYS A 141 -18.36 12.82 -18.01
C LYS A 141 -17.37 11.67 -17.82
N ALA A 142 -17.37 11.05 -16.64
CA ALA A 142 -16.58 9.86 -16.39
C ALA A 142 -17.13 8.67 -17.19
N ILE A 143 -16.23 7.81 -17.68
CA ILE A 143 -16.59 6.54 -18.29
C ILE A 143 -17.10 5.56 -17.21
N PHE A 144 -17.77 4.48 -17.62
CA PHE A 144 -18.18 3.43 -16.68
C PHE A 144 -17.41 2.13 -16.94
N PRO A 145 -16.81 1.51 -15.92
CA PRO A 145 -16.73 1.97 -14.52
C PRO A 145 -15.86 3.24 -14.38
N PRO A 146 -16.18 4.17 -13.47
CA PRO A 146 -15.38 5.37 -13.28
C PRO A 146 -14.06 4.99 -12.61
N PRO A 147 -12.90 5.43 -13.15
CA PRO A 147 -11.64 5.26 -12.45
C PRO A 147 -11.60 6.20 -11.23
N PRO A 148 -10.87 5.82 -10.18
CA PRO A 148 -10.64 6.70 -9.04
C PRO A 148 -9.93 7.96 -9.52
N THR A 149 -10.33 9.10 -8.96
CA THR A 149 -9.72 10.40 -9.27
C THR A 149 -8.79 10.87 -8.17
N THR A 150 -8.95 10.31 -6.97
CA THR A 150 -8.19 10.66 -5.78
C THR A 150 -7.75 9.40 -5.05
N SER A 151 -6.62 9.48 -4.34
CA SER A 151 -6.09 8.37 -3.56
C SER A 151 -7.00 7.95 -2.40
N SER A 152 -7.90 8.83 -1.96
CA SER A 152 -8.91 8.52 -0.93
C SER A 152 -9.98 7.53 -1.39
N GLU A 153 -10.16 7.37 -2.71
CA GLU A 153 -11.06 6.37 -3.29
C GLU A 153 -10.43 4.97 -3.34
N LEU A 154 -9.14 4.87 -3.04
CA LEU A 154 -8.39 3.62 -2.99
C LEU A 154 -8.17 3.15 -1.56
N THR A 155 -8.23 1.85 -1.39
CA THR A 155 -7.88 1.18 -0.14
C THR A 155 -6.71 0.26 -0.41
N PHE A 156 -5.57 0.54 0.23
CA PHE A 156 -4.37 -0.28 0.08
C PHE A 156 -3.81 -0.61 1.46
N ASN A 157 -3.80 -1.89 1.82
CA ASN A 157 -3.32 -2.39 3.10
C ASN A 157 -2.36 -3.57 2.92
N LEU A 158 -1.49 -3.75 3.91
CA LEU A 158 -0.61 -4.90 4.04
C LEU A 158 -1.29 -5.91 4.94
N ILE A 159 -1.54 -7.11 4.43
CA ILE A 159 -2.05 -8.24 5.21
C ILE A 159 -0.90 -9.21 5.47
N ARG A 160 -0.63 -9.52 6.74
CA ARG A 160 0.29 -10.59 7.14
C ARG A 160 -0.52 -11.88 7.30
N ARG A 161 -0.22 -12.86 6.46
CA ARG A 161 -0.75 -14.22 6.56
C ARG A 161 0.26 -15.13 7.27
N THR A 162 -0.14 -15.71 8.38
CA THR A 162 0.63 -16.72 9.12
C THR A 162 -0.01 -18.08 8.90
N VAL A 163 0.80 -19.07 8.49
CA VAL A 163 0.36 -20.45 8.28
C VAL A 163 1.14 -21.36 9.21
N LEU A 164 0.44 -22.16 10.01
CA LEU A 164 0.98 -23.18 10.89
C LEU A 164 0.67 -24.56 10.31
N LEU A 165 1.70 -25.32 9.98
CA LEU A 165 1.57 -26.71 9.56
C LEU A 165 2.28 -27.60 10.57
N ALA A 166 1.54 -28.43 11.31
CA ALA A 166 2.09 -29.32 12.31
C ALA A 166 1.33 -30.66 12.36
N LYS A 167 2.05 -31.78 12.19
CA LYS A 167 1.50 -33.15 12.27
C LYS A 167 0.21 -33.35 11.45
N GLY A 168 0.18 -32.83 10.22
CA GLY A 168 -0.98 -32.91 9.33
C GLY A 168 -2.14 -31.97 9.69
N ARG A 169 -2.00 -31.13 10.72
CA ARG A 169 -2.92 -30.02 11.00
C ARG A 169 -2.42 -28.76 10.31
N TYR A 170 -3.36 -28.07 9.68
CA TYR A 170 -3.19 -26.77 9.04
C TYR A 170 -4.01 -25.76 9.82
N ASP A 171 -3.38 -24.67 10.23
CA ASP A 171 -4.05 -23.49 10.76
C ASP A 171 -3.48 -22.24 10.07
N SER A 172 -4.29 -21.20 9.92
CA SER A 172 -3.84 -19.95 9.33
C SER A 172 -4.60 -18.75 9.87
N GLY A 173 -3.89 -17.65 10.07
CA GLY A 173 -4.46 -16.38 10.50
C GLY A 173 -3.95 -15.22 9.67
N ASP A 174 -4.84 -14.29 9.37
CA ASP A 174 -4.54 -13.05 8.66
C ASP A 174 -4.64 -11.87 9.64
N ILE A 175 -3.65 -10.98 9.61
CA ILE A 175 -3.62 -9.75 10.41
C ILE A 175 -3.38 -8.57 9.47
N GLU A 176 -4.20 -7.53 9.57
CA GLU A 176 -3.96 -6.25 8.93
C GLU A 176 -2.74 -5.57 9.58
N ALA A 177 -1.61 -5.63 8.90
CA ALA A 177 -0.34 -5.15 9.41
C ALA A 177 -0.18 -3.62 9.25
N ALA A 178 -0.67 -3.07 8.13
CA ALA A 178 -0.57 -1.63 7.85
C ALA A 178 -1.62 -1.18 6.83
N TRP A 179 -1.96 0.11 6.85
CA TRP A 179 -2.84 0.77 5.87
C TRP A 179 -2.08 1.93 5.23
N PHE A 180 -1.90 1.89 3.92
CA PHE A 180 -1.18 2.89 3.11
C PHE A 180 -2.12 3.91 2.47
N LEU A 181 -3.25 3.46 1.92
CA LEU A 181 -4.29 4.30 1.31
C LEU A 181 -5.68 3.99 1.89
N GLY A 182 -6.59 4.95 1.79
CA GLY A 182 -7.99 4.84 2.24
C GLY A 182 -8.24 5.49 3.60
N PHE A 183 -9.49 5.40 4.08
CA PHE A 183 -9.93 5.93 5.38
C PHE A 183 -9.55 7.40 5.64
N ALA A 184 -9.68 8.25 4.62
CA ALA A 184 -9.34 9.67 4.68
C ALA A 184 -7.89 9.99 5.11
N ARG A 185 -6.96 9.02 5.01
CA ARG A 185 -5.54 9.27 5.25
C ARG A 185 -4.97 10.10 4.11
N ARG A 186 -4.44 11.29 4.43
CA ARG A 186 -3.62 12.05 3.50
C ARG A 186 -2.21 11.47 3.48
N THR A 187 -1.79 10.97 2.33
CA THR A 187 -0.39 10.65 2.04
C THR A 187 0.27 11.86 1.40
N ALA A 188 1.18 12.53 2.11
CA ALA A 188 1.88 13.72 1.60
C ALA A 188 2.87 13.39 0.45
N ASP A 189 3.28 12.13 0.32
CA ASP A 189 4.33 11.69 -0.61
C ASP A 189 3.79 10.94 -1.85
N LEU A 190 2.48 11.00 -2.11
CA LEU A 190 1.86 10.26 -3.22
C LEU A 190 1.70 11.16 -4.44
N GLU A 191 2.32 10.78 -5.55
CA GLU A 191 2.10 11.41 -6.84
C GLU A 191 0.84 10.83 -7.50
N THR A 192 0.06 11.64 -8.20
CA THR A 192 -1.16 11.16 -8.87
C THR A 192 -1.17 11.67 -10.29
N ASP A 193 -1.29 10.75 -11.25
CA ASP A 193 -1.34 11.04 -12.67
C ASP A 193 -2.63 10.46 -13.28
N LEU A 194 -3.47 11.33 -13.82
CA LEU A 194 -4.76 10.98 -14.40
C LEU A 194 -4.68 11.19 -15.91
N LEU A 195 -4.53 10.10 -16.63
CA LEU A 195 -4.42 10.14 -18.09
C LEU A 195 -5.78 10.41 -18.73
N GLU A 196 -5.75 11.05 -19.90
CA GLU A 196 -6.93 11.20 -20.72
C GLU A 196 -7.48 9.84 -21.17
N LYS A 197 -8.78 9.78 -21.42
CA LYS A 197 -9.41 8.56 -21.92
C LYS A 197 -9.02 8.34 -23.39
N GLU A 198 -8.66 7.11 -23.74
CA GLU A 198 -8.29 6.72 -25.08
C GLU A 198 -9.38 5.81 -25.67
N TRP A 199 -9.64 5.95 -26.98
CA TRP A 199 -10.50 5.04 -27.71
C TRP A 199 -9.67 3.91 -28.30
N VAL A 200 -10.00 2.68 -27.94
CA VAL A 200 -9.35 1.47 -28.46
C VAL A 200 -10.36 0.68 -29.28
N THR A 201 -10.04 0.40 -30.54
CA THR A 201 -10.88 -0.41 -31.43
C THR A 201 -10.86 -1.87 -31.00
N VAL A 202 -12.00 -2.56 -31.16
CA VAL A 202 -12.06 -4.01 -30.99
C VAL A 202 -11.85 -4.63 -32.36
N ASP A 203 -10.68 -5.22 -32.59
CA ASP A 203 -10.35 -5.89 -33.85
C ASP A 203 -11.12 -7.21 -33.99
N ASP A 204 -12.19 -7.14 -34.76
CA ASP A 204 -12.53 -8.11 -35.81
C ASP A 204 -12.98 -7.26 -37.00
N ALA A 205 -12.35 -7.44 -38.17
CA ALA A 205 -12.74 -6.72 -39.39
C ALA A 205 -14.28 -6.79 -39.52
N PRO A 206 -14.97 -5.64 -39.66
CA PRO A 206 -16.42 -5.66 -39.73
C PRO A 206 -16.82 -6.58 -40.88
N ARG A 207 -17.65 -7.60 -40.59
CA ARG A 207 -18.41 -8.27 -41.65
C ARG A 207 -19.04 -7.16 -42.49
N SER A 208 -18.85 -7.20 -43.81
CA SER A 208 -19.32 -6.16 -44.75
C SER A 208 -20.65 -5.55 -44.29
N GLY A 209 -20.62 -4.27 -43.88
CA GLY A 209 -21.77 -3.52 -43.37
C GLY A 209 -21.91 -3.38 -41.83
N ALA A 210 -21.01 -3.92 -41.01
CA ALA A 210 -21.04 -3.73 -39.55
C ALA A 210 -20.36 -2.43 -39.10
N GLU A 211 -20.98 -1.71 -38.16
CA GLU A 211 -20.48 -0.46 -37.59
C GLU A 211 -19.25 -0.69 -36.69
N GLU A 212 -18.23 0.17 -36.79
CA GLU A 212 -17.01 0.09 -35.99
C GLU A 212 -17.32 0.13 -34.49
N ARG A 213 -16.74 -0.82 -33.74
CA ARG A 213 -16.87 -0.92 -32.30
C ARG A 213 -15.53 -0.75 -31.61
N GLY A 214 -15.58 -0.12 -30.44
CA GLY A 214 -14.42 0.10 -29.60
C GLY A 214 -14.80 0.28 -28.14
N MET A 215 -13.82 0.53 -27.31
CA MET A 215 -13.98 0.76 -25.88
C MET A 215 -13.23 2.04 -25.50
N TRP A 216 -13.78 2.79 -24.54
CA TRP A 216 -12.99 3.80 -23.86
C TRP A 216 -12.15 3.13 -22.78
N VAL A 217 -10.86 3.43 -22.77
CA VAL A 217 -9.94 3.04 -21.71
C VAL A 217 -9.49 4.30 -20.99
N LYS A 218 -9.43 4.25 -19.66
CA LYS A 218 -8.88 5.34 -18.85
C LYS A 218 -7.96 4.77 -17.78
N TRP A 219 -6.84 5.44 -17.58
CA TRP A 219 -5.81 5.09 -16.61
C TRP A 219 -5.76 6.14 -15.51
N ALA A 220 -5.61 5.67 -14.28
CA ALA A 220 -5.31 6.49 -13.12
C ALA A 220 -4.13 5.86 -12.38
N ARG A 221 -3.06 6.62 -12.21
CA ARG A 221 -1.83 6.19 -11.54
C ARG A 221 -1.67 6.90 -10.20
N PHE A 222 -1.26 6.13 -9.20
CA PHE A 222 -0.99 6.54 -7.83
C PHE A 222 0.32 5.95 -7.32
#